data_AF-A0A7W4NL19-F1
#
_entry.id   AF-A0A7W4NL19-F1
#
_cell.length_a   1.000
_cell.length_b   1.000
_cell.length_c   1.000
_cell.angle_alpha   90.00
_cell.angle_beta   90.00
_cell.angle_gamma   90.00
#
_symmetry.space_group_name_H-M   'P 1'
#
loop_
_entity.id
_entity.type
_entity.pdbx_description
1 polymer ?
#
loop_
_entity_poly.entity_id
_entity_poly.type
_entity_poly.pdbx_seq_one_letter_code
_entity_poly.pdbx_strand_id
1 'polypeptide(L)'
;MLINKCYSRDSAADRRVSAQVVLALASVIAMAAPAFAASERTVERAGSWSDVIADEATVWVVSTQSGIKVRVAPMPDGSSLAMEVIADPSVESQDASFSAGEFSLPLQRISTSQQSVLFGTSIPAQSLPSFIHAFTHERTATIRLGEVTDEISLDGTSAAVSGLSFYAQEHRIALPAPFATGDAPVVPDAATEQAAVSPADPGVPTAPAPPPSTPPAITSSCRDNWKACHDNEDLMNNYHGVAEARAKCQEEGDRRAAFGTPKWPGFWSGGSFGHFDAGSDGPRTGRLTIVEPDAQFQNQFGAMAHSTVLCLYDFDQKTVQSIQISPN
;
A
#
# COMPACT_ATOMS: atom_id res chain seq x y z
N MET A 1 -37.87 43.24 -23.60
CA MET A 1 -37.22 42.54 -24.73
C MET A 1 -35.73 42.86 -24.63
N LEU A 2 -34.97 42.03 -23.91
CA LEU A 2 -33.51 42.19 -23.71
C LEU A 2 -32.90 40.83 -24.04
N ILE A 3 -32.10 40.80 -25.11
CA ILE A 3 -31.45 39.61 -25.64
C ILE A 3 -30.10 39.47 -24.92
N ASN A 4 -29.98 38.48 -24.03
CA ASN A 4 -28.70 38.08 -23.46
C ASN A 4 -27.94 37.23 -24.49
N LYS A 5 -26.81 37.76 -24.97
CA LYS A 5 -25.81 37.00 -25.75
C LYS A 5 -24.99 36.15 -24.80
N CYS A 6 -25.21 34.84 -24.80
CA CYS A 6 -24.30 33.87 -24.19
C CYS A 6 -23.04 33.76 -25.05
N TYR A 7 -21.90 34.04 -24.42
CA TYR A 7 -20.56 33.92 -24.97
C TYR A 7 -20.15 32.44 -24.91
N SER A 8 -20.22 31.73 -26.04
CA SER A 8 -19.57 30.42 -26.20
C SER A 8 -18.09 30.67 -26.48
N ARG A 9 -17.23 30.44 -25.49
CA ARG A 9 -15.78 30.36 -25.68
C ARG A 9 -15.41 28.89 -25.81
N ASP A 10 -15.20 28.46 -27.05
CA ASP A 10 -14.68 27.16 -27.43
C ASP A 10 -13.33 26.88 -26.74
N SER A 11 -13.27 25.80 -25.94
CA SER A 11 -12.06 25.32 -25.27
C SER A 11 -11.25 24.37 -26.17
N ALA A 12 -10.61 24.91 -27.21
CA ALA A 12 -9.63 24.14 -27.99
C ALA A 12 -8.39 23.75 -27.16
N ALA A 13 -8.12 24.44 -26.04
CA ALA A 13 -7.01 24.15 -25.13
C ALA A 13 -7.26 22.89 -24.26
N ASP A 14 -8.52 22.59 -23.93
CA ASP A 14 -8.88 21.48 -23.03
C ASP A 14 -8.71 20.11 -23.70
N ARG A 15 -8.98 20.04 -25.02
CA ARG A 15 -8.83 18.80 -25.79
C ARG A 15 -7.38 18.35 -25.98
N ARG A 16 -6.41 19.27 -25.94
CA ARG A 16 -4.99 18.91 -26.10
C ARG A 16 -4.41 18.24 -24.85
N VAL A 17 -4.88 18.62 -23.66
CA VAL A 17 -4.45 18.02 -22.40
C VAL A 17 -4.95 16.58 -22.30
N SER A 18 -6.21 16.32 -22.69
CA SER A 18 -6.76 14.95 -22.72
C SER A 18 -5.97 14.02 -23.65
N ALA A 19 -5.57 14.46 -24.84
CA ALA A 19 -4.85 13.60 -25.77
C ALA A 19 -3.44 13.21 -25.29
N GLN A 20 -2.72 14.11 -24.61
CA GLN A 20 -1.40 13.79 -24.04
C GLN A 20 -1.48 12.85 -22.85
N VAL A 21 -2.50 12.98 -22.00
CA VAL A 21 -2.73 12.07 -20.86
C VAL A 21 -3.09 10.67 -21.36
N VAL A 22 -3.94 10.55 -22.39
CA VAL A 22 -4.27 9.27 -23.02
C VAL A 22 -3.02 8.61 -23.63
N LEU A 23 -2.15 9.38 -24.28
CA LEU A 23 -0.90 8.84 -24.84
C LEU A 23 0.13 8.46 -23.77
N ALA A 24 0.21 9.19 -22.65
CA ALA A 24 1.09 8.85 -21.53
C ALA A 24 0.62 7.58 -20.81
N LEU A 25 -0.69 7.48 -20.51
CA LEU A 25 -1.31 6.25 -20.00
C LEU A 25 -1.10 5.10 -21.00
N ALA A 26 -1.43 5.28 -22.28
CA ALA A 26 -1.25 4.23 -23.28
C ALA A 26 0.22 3.82 -23.48
N SER A 27 1.19 4.74 -23.33
CA SER A 27 2.62 4.42 -23.47
C SER A 27 3.18 3.69 -22.25
N VAL A 28 2.73 4.03 -21.04
CA VAL A 28 3.07 3.28 -19.82
C VAL A 28 2.39 1.90 -19.83
N ILE A 29 1.15 1.83 -20.32
CA ILE A 29 0.34 0.61 -20.36
C ILE A 29 0.77 -0.34 -21.50
N ALA A 30 1.22 0.19 -22.64
CA ALA A 30 1.73 -0.62 -23.75
C ALA A 30 3.10 -1.26 -23.46
N MET A 31 3.83 -0.82 -22.42
CA MET A 31 5.04 -1.53 -21.97
C MET A 31 4.73 -2.77 -21.11
N ALA A 32 3.46 -2.99 -20.74
CA ALA A 32 3.05 -4.09 -19.84
C ALA A 32 2.39 -5.29 -20.55
N ALA A 33 2.28 -5.34 -21.89
CA ALA A 33 1.79 -6.54 -22.57
C ALA A 33 2.35 -6.70 -24.00
N PRO A 34 2.81 -7.90 -24.45
CA PRO A 34 2.92 -9.20 -23.77
C PRO A 34 4.33 -9.82 -23.87
N ALA A 35 4.98 -10.17 -22.77
CA ALA A 35 6.01 -11.21 -22.77
C ALA A 35 6.26 -11.69 -21.34
N PHE A 36 5.92 -12.95 -21.11
CA PHE A 36 5.91 -13.64 -19.81
C PHE A 36 4.77 -13.18 -18.91
N ALA A 37 3.91 -14.14 -18.56
CA ALA A 37 3.13 -14.06 -17.35
C ALA A 37 4.13 -13.95 -16.20
N ALA A 38 4.56 -12.73 -15.89
CA ALA A 38 5.22 -12.44 -14.64
C ALA A 38 4.28 -13.01 -13.57
N SER A 39 4.81 -13.90 -12.74
CA SER A 39 4.01 -14.61 -11.76
C SER A 39 3.46 -13.57 -10.78
N GLU A 40 2.24 -13.08 -11.03
CA GLU A 40 1.50 -12.25 -10.08
C GLU A 40 1.51 -13.00 -8.74
N ARG A 41 2.28 -12.49 -7.77
CA ARG A 41 2.41 -13.10 -6.45
C ARG A 41 1.59 -12.27 -5.48
N THR A 42 0.55 -12.88 -4.91
CA THR A 42 -0.16 -12.30 -3.77
C THR A 42 0.76 -12.26 -2.57
N VAL A 43 1.00 -11.06 -2.04
CA VAL A 43 1.79 -10.81 -0.83
C VAL A 43 0.89 -10.95 0.39
N GLU A 44 -0.24 -10.24 0.36
CA GLU A 44 -1.16 -10.14 1.48
C GLU A 44 -2.60 -10.11 0.96
N ARG A 45 -3.53 -10.63 1.78
CA ARG A 45 -4.97 -10.52 1.55
C ARG A 45 -5.59 -9.77 2.71
N ALA A 46 -6.32 -8.71 2.38
CA ALA A 46 -7.09 -7.92 3.32
C ALA A 46 -8.52 -7.82 2.81
N GLY A 47 -9.43 -8.59 3.41
CA GLY A 47 -10.84 -8.64 2.98
C GLY A 47 -10.97 -9.04 1.50
N SER A 48 -11.57 -8.17 0.71
CA SER A 48 -11.76 -8.37 -0.74
C SER A 48 -10.61 -7.82 -1.60
N TRP A 49 -9.56 -7.32 -0.95
CA TRP A 49 -8.41 -6.68 -1.57
C TRP A 49 -7.13 -7.48 -1.30
N SER A 50 -6.14 -7.34 -2.17
CA SER A 50 -4.88 -8.06 -2.07
C SER A 50 -3.75 -7.25 -2.69
N ASP A 51 -2.59 -7.27 -2.05
CA ASP A 51 -1.37 -6.73 -2.63
C ASP A 51 -0.74 -7.78 -3.53
N VAL A 52 -0.53 -7.43 -4.79
CA VAL A 52 -0.02 -8.31 -5.85
C VAL A 52 1.24 -7.69 -6.43
N ILE A 53 2.36 -8.41 -6.30
CA ILE A 53 3.60 -8.04 -6.96
C ILE A 53 3.52 -8.55 -8.40
N ALA A 54 3.58 -7.63 -9.35
CA ALA A 54 3.74 -7.98 -10.77
C ALA A 54 5.21 -8.20 -11.11
N ASP A 55 6.10 -7.34 -10.60
CA ASP A 55 7.56 -7.43 -10.73
C ASP A 55 8.25 -6.67 -9.57
N GLU A 56 9.59 -6.63 -9.56
CA GLU A 56 10.36 -5.99 -8.48
C GLU A 56 10.05 -4.49 -8.29
N ALA A 57 9.55 -3.81 -9.33
CA ALA A 57 9.26 -2.38 -9.32
C ALA A 57 7.76 -2.06 -9.24
N THR A 58 6.89 -3.07 -9.37
CA THR A 58 5.46 -2.87 -9.55
C THR A 58 4.64 -3.70 -8.57
N VAL A 59 3.96 -2.99 -7.68
CA VAL A 59 2.99 -3.54 -6.73
C VAL A 59 1.60 -2.98 -7.04
N TRP A 60 0.60 -3.87 -7.04
CA TRP A 60 -0.79 -3.55 -7.29
C TRP A 60 -1.63 -3.87 -6.07
N VAL A 61 -2.50 -2.94 -5.67
CA VAL A 61 -3.65 -3.22 -4.81
C VAL A 61 -4.77 -3.71 -5.73
N VAL A 62 -5.17 -4.97 -5.59
CA VAL A 62 -6.07 -5.66 -6.52
C VAL A 62 -7.32 -6.16 -5.80
N SER A 63 -8.46 -6.02 -6.45
CA SER A 63 -9.73 -6.65 -6.07
C SER A 63 -10.36 -7.31 -7.29
N THR A 64 -10.99 -8.46 -7.10
CA THR A 64 -11.81 -9.12 -8.14
C THR A 64 -13.16 -9.47 -7.54
N GLN A 65 -14.19 -8.72 -7.93
CA GLN A 65 -15.54 -8.79 -7.37
C GLN A 65 -16.55 -8.65 -8.50
N SER A 66 -17.62 -9.47 -8.47
CA SER A 66 -18.71 -9.41 -9.46
C SER A 66 -18.25 -9.49 -10.93
N GLY A 67 -17.14 -10.20 -11.20
CA GLY A 67 -16.57 -10.29 -12.55
C GLY A 67 -15.76 -9.08 -13.01
N ILE A 68 -15.62 -8.05 -12.16
CA ILE A 68 -14.78 -6.88 -12.40
C ILE A 68 -13.48 -7.02 -11.61
N LYS A 69 -12.34 -6.76 -12.25
CA LYS A 69 -11.03 -6.64 -11.59
C LYS A 69 -10.63 -5.18 -11.51
N VAL A 70 -10.44 -4.67 -10.29
CA VAL A 70 -9.93 -3.32 -10.03
C VAL A 70 -8.48 -3.42 -9.59
N ARG A 71 -7.62 -2.54 -10.11
CA ARG A 71 -6.22 -2.44 -9.69
C ARG A 71 -5.86 -0.99 -9.40
N VAL A 72 -5.02 -0.78 -8.40
CA VAL A 72 -4.43 0.53 -8.07
C VAL A 72 -2.93 0.33 -7.88
N ALA A 73 -2.11 1.14 -8.51
CA ALA A 73 -0.65 1.10 -8.37
C ALA A 73 -0.03 2.48 -8.48
N PRO A 74 1.17 2.70 -7.93
CA PRO A 74 1.94 3.90 -8.22
C PRO A 74 2.33 3.95 -9.69
N MET A 75 2.25 5.14 -10.28
CA MET A 75 2.83 5.38 -11.60
C MET A 75 4.36 5.35 -11.52
N PRO A 76 5.07 4.92 -12.58
CA PRO A 76 6.53 4.81 -12.56
C PRO A 76 7.28 6.12 -12.25
N ASP A 77 6.64 7.27 -12.48
CA ASP A 77 7.19 8.59 -12.19
C ASP A 77 7.04 9.01 -10.72
N GLY A 78 6.34 8.22 -9.90
CA GLY A 78 6.04 8.50 -8.50
C GLY A 78 5.14 9.71 -8.27
N SER A 79 4.53 10.28 -9.31
CA SER A 79 3.77 11.54 -9.22
C SER A 79 2.27 11.34 -8.98
N SER A 80 1.77 10.14 -9.25
CA SER A 80 0.35 9.80 -9.22
C SER A 80 0.15 8.30 -8.97
N LEU A 81 -1.11 7.91 -8.73
CA LEU A 81 -1.51 6.51 -8.80
C LEU A 81 -2.25 6.25 -10.12
N ALA A 82 -2.09 5.06 -10.70
CA ALA A 82 -2.98 4.53 -11.72
C ALA A 82 -4.13 3.79 -11.04
N MET A 83 -5.35 3.99 -11.54
CA MET A 83 -6.48 3.12 -11.26
C MET A 83 -6.94 2.48 -12.56
N GLU A 84 -7.12 1.17 -12.52
CA GLU A 84 -7.56 0.36 -13.65
C GLU A 84 -8.78 -0.47 -13.28
N VAL A 85 -9.73 -0.57 -14.22
CA VAL A 85 -10.92 -1.40 -14.12
C VAL A 85 -10.97 -2.29 -15.37
N ILE A 86 -10.87 -3.60 -15.15
CA ILE A 86 -10.96 -4.62 -16.18
C ILE A 86 -12.33 -5.27 -16.08
N ALA A 87 -13.08 -5.19 -17.16
CA ALA A 87 -14.46 -5.68 -17.26
C ALA A 87 -14.64 -6.65 -18.44
N ASP A 88 -15.82 -7.27 -18.48
CA ASP A 88 -16.23 -8.18 -19.55
C ASP A 88 -16.16 -7.52 -20.94
N PRO A 89 -15.75 -8.24 -22.01
CA PRO A 89 -15.63 -7.69 -23.36
C PRO A 89 -16.97 -7.20 -23.96
N SER A 90 -18.11 -7.59 -23.40
CA SER A 90 -19.45 -7.12 -23.84
C SER A 90 -19.76 -5.68 -23.45
N VAL A 91 -18.94 -5.04 -22.60
CA VAL A 91 -19.12 -3.63 -22.26
C VAL A 91 -18.80 -2.76 -23.49
N GLU A 92 -19.79 -2.09 -24.07
CA GLU A 92 -19.62 -1.21 -25.23
C GLU A 92 -19.39 0.28 -24.87
N SER A 93 -19.54 0.66 -23.59
CA SER A 93 -19.48 2.06 -23.15
C SER A 93 -18.11 2.71 -23.33
N GLN A 94 -18.09 3.96 -23.77
CA GLN A 94 -16.90 4.83 -23.72
C GLN A 94 -16.76 5.55 -22.39
N ASP A 95 -17.89 5.74 -21.68
CA ASP A 95 -17.95 6.45 -20.41
C ASP A 95 -17.92 5.44 -19.26
N ALA A 96 -16.99 5.67 -18.33
CA ALA A 96 -16.89 4.89 -17.12
C ALA A 96 -16.54 5.80 -15.93
N SER A 97 -16.93 5.39 -14.72
CA SER A 97 -16.60 6.12 -13.50
C SER A 97 -16.48 5.18 -12.31
N PHE A 98 -15.56 5.50 -11.41
CA PHE A 98 -15.48 4.94 -10.06
C PHE A 98 -16.02 5.97 -9.06
N SER A 99 -16.78 5.55 -8.06
CA SER A 99 -17.27 6.46 -7.00
C SER A 99 -17.32 5.76 -5.65
N ALA A 100 -16.89 6.45 -4.60
CA ALA A 100 -16.92 5.99 -3.21
C ALA A 100 -17.32 7.18 -2.34
N GLY A 101 -18.50 7.10 -1.70
CA GLY A 101 -19.10 8.25 -1.02
C GLY A 101 -19.27 9.45 -1.96
N GLU A 102 -18.75 10.60 -1.55
CA GLU A 102 -18.77 11.86 -2.34
C GLU A 102 -17.63 11.94 -3.38
N PHE A 103 -16.67 11.02 -3.33
CA PHE A 103 -15.53 11.03 -4.24
C PHE A 103 -15.87 10.29 -5.54
N SER A 104 -15.56 10.90 -6.68
CA SER A 104 -15.83 10.34 -8.01
C SER A 104 -14.65 10.56 -8.96
N LEU A 105 -14.30 9.52 -9.71
CA LEU A 105 -13.23 9.51 -10.71
C LEU A 105 -13.78 9.09 -12.07
N PRO A 106 -13.64 9.94 -13.12
CA PRO A 106 -13.90 9.50 -14.47
C PRO A 106 -12.80 8.52 -14.91
N LEU A 107 -13.22 7.45 -15.57
CA LEU A 107 -12.36 6.42 -16.15
C LEU A 107 -12.46 6.51 -17.67
N GLN A 108 -11.32 6.40 -18.34
CA GLN A 108 -11.24 6.40 -19.80
C GLN A 108 -11.03 4.99 -20.30
N ARG A 109 -11.70 4.61 -21.40
CA ARG A 109 -11.41 3.34 -22.08
C ARG A 109 -10.00 3.40 -22.67
N ILE A 110 -9.12 2.54 -22.21
CA ILE A 110 -7.72 2.47 -22.65
C ILE A 110 -7.57 1.45 -23.77
N SER A 111 -8.14 0.25 -23.59
CA SER A 111 -8.01 -0.82 -24.57
C SER A 111 -9.22 -1.74 -24.58
N THR A 112 -9.40 -2.47 -25.67
CA THR A 112 -10.43 -3.49 -25.84
C THR A 112 -9.77 -4.71 -26.47
N SER A 113 -9.95 -5.86 -25.85
CA SER A 113 -9.46 -7.14 -26.33
C SER A 113 -10.61 -8.13 -26.48
N GLN A 114 -10.33 -9.32 -27.00
CA GLN A 114 -11.34 -10.39 -27.06
C GLN A 114 -11.75 -10.91 -25.67
N GLN A 115 -10.95 -10.65 -24.63
CA GLN A 115 -11.16 -11.21 -23.30
C GLN A 115 -11.63 -10.19 -22.27
N SER A 116 -11.42 -8.89 -22.53
CA SER A 116 -11.76 -7.84 -21.58
C SER A 116 -11.74 -6.45 -22.22
N VAL A 117 -12.41 -5.51 -21.55
CA VAL A 117 -12.23 -4.07 -21.75
C VAL A 117 -11.47 -3.50 -20.56
N LEU A 118 -10.46 -2.67 -20.84
CA LEU A 118 -9.69 -1.96 -19.82
C LEU A 118 -10.09 -0.49 -19.81
N PHE A 119 -10.53 -0.03 -18.64
CA PHE A 119 -10.73 1.37 -18.31
C PHE A 119 -9.69 1.81 -17.29
N GLY A 120 -9.32 3.08 -17.29
CA GLY A 120 -8.40 3.58 -16.28
C GLY A 120 -8.24 5.09 -16.28
N THR A 121 -7.53 5.56 -15.27
CA THR A 121 -7.27 6.97 -15.05
C THR A 121 -6.00 7.15 -14.21
N SER A 122 -5.43 8.35 -14.24
CA SER A 122 -4.38 8.76 -13.31
C SER A 122 -5.01 9.59 -12.19
N ILE A 123 -4.68 9.26 -10.95
CA ILE A 123 -5.10 9.96 -9.73
C ILE A 123 -3.93 10.88 -9.33
N PRO A 124 -4.01 12.19 -9.64
CA PRO A 124 -2.90 13.09 -9.40
C PRO A 124 -2.74 13.38 -7.90
N ALA A 125 -1.53 13.78 -7.48
CA ALA A 125 -1.19 14.02 -6.08
C ALA A 125 -2.20 14.88 -5.31
N GLN A 126 -2.75 15.94 -5.92
CA GLN A 126 -3.75 16.80 -5.28
C GLN A 126 -5.08 16.12 -4.97
N SER A 127 -5.42 15.04 -5.67
CA SER A 127 -6.66 14.27 -5.48
C SER A 127 -6.46 13.05 -4.57
N LEU A 128 -5.21 12.66 -4.30
CA LEU A 128 -4.89 11.47 -3.53
C LEU A 128 -5.41 11.49 -2.09
N PRO A 129 -5.34 12.60 -1.32
CA PRO A 129 -5.91 12.61 0.03
C PRO A 129 -7.40 12.25 0.06
N SER A 130 -8.18 12.83 -0.86
CA SER A 130 -9.62 12.54 -0.97
C SER A 130 -9.88 11.13 -1.48
N PHE A 131 -9.11 10.67 -2.48
CA PHE A 131 -9.20 9.31 -2.98
C PHE A 131 -8.92 8.29 -1.87
N ILE A 132 -7.79 8.41 -1.17
CA ILE A 132 -7.39 7.48 -0.11
C ILE A 132 -8.39 7.53 1.04
N HIS A 133 -8.87 8.71 1.42
CA HIS A 133 -9.92 8.82 2.42
C HIS A 133 -11.16 8.04 2.01
N ALA A 134 -11.74 8.31 0.83
CA ALA A 134 -12.95 7.61 0.37
C ALA A 134 -12.70 6.11 0.19
N PHE A 135 -11.57 5.73 -0.41
CA PHE A 135 -11.21 4.35 -0.70
C PHE A 135 -11.01 3.51 0.57
N THR A 136 -10.54 4.12 1.67
CA THR A 136 -10.26 3.43 2.94
C THR A 136 -11.31 3.64 4.04
N HIS A 137 -12.23 4.58 3.86
CA HIS A 137 -13.28 4.90 4.85
C HIS A 137 -14.66 4.39 4.46
N GLU A 138 -14.98 4.40 3.16
CA GLU A 138 -16.28 3.92 2.67
C GLU A 138 -16.32 2.40 2.70
N ARG A 139 -17.53 1.84 2.86
CA ARG A 139 -17.74 0.38 2.85
C ARG A 139 -17.82 -0.19 1.44
N THR A 140 -18.28 0.62 0.50
CA THR A 140 -18.59 0.20 -0.86
C THR A 140 -18.18 1.28 -1.85
N ALA A 141 -17.87 0.87 -3.07
CA ALA A 141 -17.73 1.75 -4.22
C ALA A 141 -18.64 1.31 -5.36
N THR A 142 -19.11 2.28 -6.14
CA THR A 142 -19.86 2.05 -7.36
C THR A 142 -18.95 2.19 -8.57
N ILE A 143 -18.97 1.20 -9.46
CA ILE A 143 -18.35 1.26 -10.78
C ILE A 143 -19.46 1.37 -11.81
N ARG A 144 -19.43 2.43 -12.62
CA ARG A 144 -20.38 2.62 -13.73
C ARG A 144 -19.63 2.43 -15.03
N LEU A 145 -20.13 1.56 -15.90
CA LEU A 145 -19.60 1.24 -17.22
C LEU A 145 -20.71 1.45 -18.26
N GLY A 146 -21.03 2.72 -18.54
CA GLY A 146 -22.24 3.11 -19.28
C GLY A 146 -23.50 2.90 -18.45
N GLU A 147 -24.42 2.07 -18.94
CA GLU A 147 -25.67 1.73 -18.24
C GLU A 147 -25.47 0.66 -17.17
N VAL A 148 -24.35 -0.08 -17.22
CA VAL A 148 -24.03 -1.11 -16.23
C VAL A 148 -23.48 -0.42 -14.98
N THR A 149 -24.03 -0.77 -13.83
CA THR A 149 -23.60 -0.25 -12.53
C THR A 149 -23.40 -1.43 -11.59
N ASP A 150 -22.18 -1.56 -11.07
CA ASP A 150 -21.78 -2.59 -10.12
C ASP A 150 -21.34 -1.95 -8.81
N GLU A 151 -21.60 -2.63 -7.71
CA GLU A 151 -21.13 -2.27 -6.38
C GLU A 151 -20.04 -3.26 -5.94
N ILE A 152 -18.92 -2.73 -5.44
CA ILE A 152 -17.82 -3.51 -4.89
C ILE A 152 -17.62 -3.17 -3.42
N SER A 153 -17.25 -4.15 -2.61
CA SER A 153 -16.81 -3.95 -1.23
C SER A 153 -15.42 -3.31 -1.20
N LEU A 154 -15.26 -2.34 -0.30
CA LEU A 154 -13.98 -1.73 0.05
C LEU A 154 -13.41 -2.30 1.37
N ASP A 155 -13.96 -3.41 1.86
CA ASP A 155 -13.44 -4.05 3.07
C ASP A 155 -12.01 -4.53 2.85
N GLY A 156 -11.09 -4.02 3.69
CA GLY A 156 -9.67 -4.34 3.66
C GLY A 156 -8.80 -3.40 2.82
N THR A 157 -9.37 -2.37 2.18
CA THR A 157 -8.58 -1.36 1.46
C THR A 157 -7.61 -0.61 2.37
N SER A 158 -7.95 -0.34 3.63
CA SER A 158 -7.04 0.34 4.57
C SER A 158 -5.77 -0.47 4.80
N ALA A 159 -5.90 -1.79 4.96
CA ALA A 159 -4.76 -2.68 5.11
C ALA A 159 -3.98 -2.82 3.79
N ALA A 160 -4.64 -2.97 2.65
CA ALA A 160 -3.98 -3.03 1.34
C ALA A 160 -3.21 -1.73 0.99
N VAL A 161 -3.78 -0.56 1.28
CA VAL A 161 -3.07 0.73 1.10
C VAL A 161 -1.86 0.83 2.02
N SER A 162 -1.95 0.27 3.23
CA SER A 162 -0.81 0.20 4.15
C SER A 162 0.26 -0.76 3.63
N GLY A 163 -0.12 -1.93 3.13
CA GLY A 163 0.77 -2.90 2.49
C GLY A 163 1.47 -2.33 1.26
N LEU A 164 0.75 -1.59 0.41
CA LEU A 164 1.31 -0.84 -0.71
C LEU A 164 2.39 0.15 -0.24
N SER A 165 2.09 0.94 0.78
CA SER A 165 3.01 1.96 1.31
C SER A 165 4.28 1.32 1.87
N PHE A 166 4.11 0.24 2.65
CA PHE A 166 5.20 -0.53 3.21
C PHE A 166 6.08 -1.16 2.12
N TYR A 167 5.46 -1.82 1.13
CA TYR A 167 6.20 -2.43 0.02
C TYR A 167 6.98 -1.39 -0.77
N ALA A 168 6.36 -0.24 -1.06
CA ALA A 168 7.03 0.82 -1.80
C ALA A 168 8.22 1.39 -1.03
N GLN A 169 8.11 1.58 0.28
CA GLN A 169 9.22 2.01 1.12
C GLN A 169 10.37 0.99 1.09
N GLU A 170 10.06 -0.29 1.30
CA GLU A 170 11.04 -1.38 1.34
C GLU A 170 11.79 -1.54 0.02
N HIS A 171 11.09 -1.33 -1.10
CA HIS A 171 11.64 -1.46 -2.46
C HIS A 171 12.06 -0.12 -3.08
N ARG A 172 12.05 0.97 -2.30
CA ARG A 172 12.39 2.34 -2.75
C ARG A 172 11.59 2.78 -3.99
N ILE A 173 10.35 2.34 -4.10
CA ILE A 173 9.40 2.78 -5.12
C ILE A 173 8.88 4.15 -4.69
N ALA A 174 9.04 5.14 -5.56
CA ALA A 174 8.53 6.48 -5.30
C ALA A 174 7.00 6.45 -5.25
N LEU A 175 6.43 6.92 -4.14
CA LEU A 175 5.01 7.17 -4.01
C LEU A 175 4.74 8.68 -3.95
N PRO A 176 3.64 9.16 -4.56
CA PRO A 176 3.24 10.55 -4.43
C PRO A 176 2.82 10.89 -2.99
N ALA A 177 2.85 12.16 -2.59
CA ALA A 177 2.13 12.59 -1.39
C ALA A 177 0.65 12.15 -1.52
N PRO A 178 0.01 11.56 -0.49
CA PRO A 178 0.36 11.58 0.93
C PRO A 178 1.41 10.56 1.40
N PHE A 179 1.79 9.61 0.55
CA PHE A 179 2.59 8.46 0.94
C PHE A 179 4.06 8.79 1.20
N ALA A 180 4.59 9.80 0.52
CA ALA A 180 5.95 10.27 0.73
C ALA A 180 6.10 10.88 2.14
N THR A 181 6.65 10.11 3.08
CA THR A 181 7.24 10.67 4.30
C THR A 181 8.43 11.53 3.87
N GLY A 182 8.44 12.80 4.27
CA GLY A 182 9.28 13.89 3.72
C GLY A 182 10.81 13.76 3.83
N ASP A 183 11.35 12.56 4.01
CA ASP A 183 12.78 12.27 4.18
C ASP A 183 13.39 11.48 3.03
N ALA A 184 12.70 11.35 1.88
CA ALA A 184 13.33 10.77 0.69
C ALA A 184 14.62 11.56 0.42
N PRO A 185 15.81 10.93 0.57
CA PRO A 185 17.07 11.64 0.40
C PRO A 185 17.06 12.16 -1.02
N VAL A 186 17.12 13.49 -1.17
CA VAL A 186 17.36 14.13 -2.46
C VAL A 186 18.62 13.49 -3.00
N VAL A 187 18.47 12.53 -3.93
CA VAL A 187 19.60 11.84 -4.54
C VAL A 187 20.40 12.95 -5.21
N PRO A 188 21.60 13.29 -4.71
CA PRO A 188 22.44 14.26 -5.40
C PRO A 188 22.76 13.65 -6.75
N ASP A 189 22.52 14.40 -7.82
CA ASP A 189 22.86 14.02 -9.19
C ASP A 189 24.24 13.34 -9.21
N ALA A 190 24.27 12.08 -9.61
CA ALA A 190 25.47 11.26 -9.66
C ALA A 190 26.41 11.77 -10.75
N ALA A 191 27.22 12.77 -10.40
CA ALA A 191 28.35 13.21 -11.18
C ALA A 191 29.64 12.95 -10.40
N THR A 192 30.38 11.94 -10.87
CA THR A 192 31.83 11.75 -10.69
C THR A 192 32.28 11.16 -9.35
N GLU A 193 32.44 9.83 -9.30
CA GLU A 193 33.46 9.22 -8.43
C GLU A 193 34.41 8.37 -9.28
N GLN A 194 35.60 8.94 -9.48
CA GLN A 194 36.73 8.33 -10.17
C GLN A 194 37.33 7.22 -9.33
N ALA A 195 37.57 6.09 -10.00
CA ALA A 195 38.29 4.94 -9.50
C ALA A 195 39.68 5.30 -8.93
N ALA A 196 39.94 4.88 -7.69
CA ALA A 196 41.28 4.74 -7.16
C ALA A 196 41.58 3.25 -6.94
N VAL A 197 42.48 2.73 -7.78
CA VAL A 197 43.03 1.38 -7.73
C VAL A 197 43.99 1.28 -6.54
N SER A 198 43.75 0.31 -5.64
CA SER A 198 44.68 -0.01 -4.54
C SER A 198 45.57 -1.21 -4.95
N PRO A 199 46.90 -1.14 -4.75
CA PRO A 199 47.83 -2.18 -5.19
C PRO A 199 47.92 -3.37 -4.22
N ALA A 200 48.31 -4.50 -4.80
CA ALA A 200 48.40 -5.83 -4.21
C ALA A 200 49.40 -5.97 -3.06
N ASP A 201 49.05 -6.83 -2.09
CA ASP A 201 49.90 -7.30 -0.99
C ASP A 201 50.21 -8.80 -1.18
N PRO A 202 51.50 -9.24 -1.17
CA PRO A 202 51.85 -10.65 -1.31
C PRO A 202 52.21 -11.30 0.04
N GLY A 203 51.50 -12.39 0.36
CA GLY A 203 52.07 -13.51 1.11
C GLY A 203 51.47 -13.78 2.49
N VAL A 204 50.56 -14.76 2.56
CA VAL A 204 50.20 -15.44 3.81
C VAL A 204 50.41 -16.96 3.63
N PRO A 205 51.13 -17.63 4.54
CA PRO A 205 51.45 -19.05 4.47
C PRO A 205 50.22 -19.94 4.71
N THR A 206 50.21 -21.06 3.98
CA THR A 206 49.15 -22.09 3.95
C THR A 206 48.95 -22.76 5.31
N ALA A 207 47.77 -22.54 5.91
CA ALA A 207 47.29 -23.25 7.09
C ALA A 207 46.67 -24.62 6.72
N PRO A 208 46.75 -25.63 7.60
CA PRO A 208 46.27 -26.99 7.35
C PRO A 208 44.73 -27.08 7.22
N ALA A 209 44.29 -28.07 6.46
CA ALA A 209 42.91 -28.26 6.00
C ALA A 209 41.85 -28.29 7.13
N PRO A 210 40.71 -27.59 6.97
CA PRO A 210 39.62 -27.59 7.93
C PRO A 210 38.83 -28.91 7.94
N PRO A 211 38.26 -29.30 9.10
CA PRO A 211 37.34 -30.45 9.21
C PRO A 211 36.08 -30.25 8.36
N PRO A 212 35.33 -31.33 8.04
CA PRO A 212 34.19 -31.32 7.14
C PRO A 212 33.20 -30.20 7.48
N SER A 213 32.90 -29.40 6.46
CA SER A 213 31.99 -28.26 6.51
C SER A 213 30.59 -28.68 6.95
N THR A 214 30.24 -28.31 8.18
CA THR A 214 28.84 -28.12 8.59
C THR A 214 28.16 -27.26 7.52
N PRO A 215 26.92 -27.59 7.08
CA PRO A 215 26.17 -26.75 6.15
C PRO A 215 26.22 -25.30 6.62
N PRO A 216 26.47 -24.30 5.73
CA PRO A 216 26.51 -22.92 6.15
C PRO A 216 25.19 -22.62 6.87
N ALA A 217 25.30 -22.17 8.12
CA ALA A 217 24.17 -21.62 8.84
C ALA A 217 23.63 -20.51 7.93
N ILE A 218 22.47 -20.74 7.32
CA ILE A 218 21.78 -19.68 6.59
C ILE A 218 21.45 -18.66 7.66
N THR A 219 22.22 -17.58 7.70
CA THR A 219 21.95 -16.43 8.54
C THR A 219 20.71 -15.78 7.96
N SER A 220 19.53 -16.30 8.34
CA SER A 220 18.26 -15.64 8.05
C SER A 220 18.38 -14.22 8.59
N SER A 221 18.14 -13.22 7.75
CA SER A 221 18.12 -11.82 8.16
C SER A 221 16.97 -11.60 9.16
N CYS A 222 17.05 -10.54 9.98
CA CYS A 222 15.94 -10.10 10.83
C CYS A 222 14.63 -9.94 10.03
N ARG A 223 14.76 -9.50 8.75
CA ARG A 223 13.65 -9.35 7.83
C ARG A 223 12.80 -10.60 7.70
N ASP A 224 13.41 -11.78 7.58
CA ASP A 224 12.69 -13.04 7.36
C ASP A 224 12.49 -13.86 8.64
N ASN A 225 13.31 -13.61 9.67
CA ASN A 225 13.28 -14.34 10.91
C ASN A 225 13.45 -13.37 12.08
N TRP A 226 12.36 -13.13 12.80
CA TRP A 226 12.35 -12.24 13.96
C TRP A 226 13.34 -12.66 15.08
N LYS A 227 13.70 -13.96 15.16
CA LYS A 227 14.72 -14.46 16.10
C LYS A 227 16.13 -14.00 15.74
N ALA A 228 16.34 -13.54 14.52
CA ALA A 228 17.62 -13.00 14.06
C ALA A 228 17.75 -11.49 14.27
N CYS A 229 16.70 -10.81 14.75
CA CYS A 229 16.74 -9.40 15.10
C CYS A 229 17.55 -9.18 16.38
N HIS A 230 18.27 -8.07 16.45
CA HIS A 230 19.14 -7.73 17.59
C HIS A 230 18.31 -7.39 18.84
N ASP A 231 17.28 -6.57 18.68
CA ASP A 231 16.42 -6.05 19.74
C ASP A 231 15.00 -5.78 19.21
N ASN A 232 14.13 -5.24 20.06
CA ASN A 232 12.74 -4.96 19.72
C ASN A 232 12.62 -3.85 18.65
N GLU A 233 13.57 -2.92 18.61
CA GLU A 233 13.57 -1.85 17.60
C GLU A 233 13.92 -2.42 16.22
N ASP A 234 14.96 -3.24 16.15
CA ASP A 234 15.32 -3.98 14.94
C ASP A 234 14.17 -4.89 14.47
N LEU A 235 13.50 -5.57 15.40
CA LEU A 235 12.31 -6.36 15.11
C LEU A 235 11.20 -5.49 14.52
N MET A 236 10.82 -4.39 15.18
CA MET A 236 9.69 -3.56 14.75
C MET A 236 9.93 -2.83 13.43
N ASN A 237 11.18 -2.50 13.12
CA ASN A 237 11.53 -1.75 11.93
C ASN A 237 11.86 -2.64 10.74
N ASN A 238 12.41 -3.84 10.94
CA ASN A 238 12.96 -4.66 9.85
C ASN A 238 12.22 -5.98 9.63
N TYR A 239 11.50 -6.55 10.61
CA TYR A 239 10.79 -7.82 10.42
C TYR A 239 9.44 -7.66 9.71
N HIS A 240 9.24 -8.35 8.58
CA HIS A 240 8.02 -8.21 7.76
C HIS A 240 6.73 -8.61 8.50
N GLY A 241 6.81 -9.50 9.50
CA GLY A 241 5.64 -9.96 10.25
C GLY A 241 5.08 -8.94 11.24
N VAL A 242 5.71 -7.77 11.40
CA VAL A 242 5.21 -6.68 12.26
C VAL A 242 3.92 -6.10 11.73
N ALA A 243 3.76 -5.98 10.40
CA ALA A 243 2.52 -5.51 9.79
C ALA A 243 1.33 -6.39 10.20
N GLU A 244 1.51 -7.72 10.14
CA GLU A 244 0.52 -8.70 10.60
C GLU A 244 0.20 -8.52 12.10
N ALA A 245 1.23 -8.28 12.93
CA ALA A 245 1.05 -8.05 14.37
C ALA A 245 0.22 -6.80 14.65
N ARG A 246 0.52 -5.66 13.99
CA ARG A 246 -0.24 -4.40 14.11
C ARG A 246 -1.70 -4.60 13.69
N ALA A 247 -1.93 -5.24 12.55
CA ALA A 247 -3.27 -5.51 12.04
C ALA A 247 -4.10 -6.37 13.02
N LYS A 248 -3.51 -7.45 13.55
CA LYS A 248 -4.19 -8.31 14.54
C LYS A 248 -4.46 -7.61 15.87
N CYS A 249 -3.54 -6.75 16.32
CA CYS A 249 -3.77 -5.93 17.51
C CYS A 249 -4.91 -4.93 17.32
N GLN A 250 -5.01 -4.33 16.14
CA GLN A 250 -6.12 -3.45 15.78
C GLN A 250 -7.45 -4.21 15.75
N GLU A 251 -7.51 -5.36 15.06
CA GLU A 251 -8.70 -6.22 14.99
C GLU A 251 -9.16 -6.66 16.38
N GLU A 252 -8.23 -7.08 17.25
CA GLU A 252 -8.56 -7.47 18.61
C GLU A 252 -9.05 -6.27 19.45
N GLY A 253 -8.51 -5.07 19.21
CA GLY A 253 -8.97 -3.83 19.82
C GLY A 253 -10.40 -3.48 19.41
N ASP A 254 -10.69 -3.56 18.12
CA ASP A 254 -12.03 -3.39 17.55
C ASP A 254 -13.02 -4.39 18.15
N ARG A 255 -12.61 -5.67 18.25
CA ARG A 255 -13.43 -6.75 18.83
C ARG A 255 -13.72 -6.53 20.31
N ARG A 256 -12.82 -5.88 21.06
CA ARG A 256 -13.00 -5.60 22.50
C ARG A 256 -13.68 -4.28 22.80
N ALA A 257 -13.94 -3.45 21.79
CA ALA A 257 -14.68 -2.23 21.97
C ALA A 257 -16.10 -2.53 22.49
N ALA A 258 -16.41 -2.06 23.70
CA ALA A 258 -17.74 -2.25 24.28
C ALA A 258 -18.81 -1.37 23.61
N PHE A 259 -18.39 -0.24 23.05
CA PHE A 259 -19.27 0.72 22.40
C PHE A 259 -18.64 1.23 21.10
N GLY A 260 -19.43 1.25 20.03
CA GLY A 260 -19.05 1.81 18.74
C GLY A 260 -17.85 1.11 18.09
N THR A 261 -17.36 1.74 17.01
CA THR A 261 -16.11 1.37 16.35
C THR A 261 -15.01 2.30 16.87
N PRO A 262 -13.89 1.78 17.38
CA PRO A 262 -12.75 2.61 17.76
C PRO A 262 -12.25 3.46 16.58
N LYS A 263 -11.63 4.60 16.89
CA LYS A 263 -10.86 5.36 15.91
C LYS A 263 -9.39 5.22 16.24
N TRP A 264 -8.64 4.68 15.29
CA TRP A 264 -7.19 4.55 15.38
C TRP A 264 -6.53 5.80 14.79
N PRO A 265 -5.30 6.15 15.22
CA PRO A 265 -4.57 7.23 14.58
C PRO A 265 -4.39 6.92 13.09
N GLY A 266 -4.50 7.97 12.28
CA GLY A 266 -4.39 7.82 10.84
C GLY A 266 -2.99 7.40 10.41
N PHE A 267 -2.89 6.90 9.18
CA PHE A 267 -1.61 6.63 8.52
C PHE A 267 -0.58 7.77 8.67
N TRP A 268 -1.05 9.02 8.64
CA TRP A 268 -0.24 10.24 8.78
C TRP A 268 0.54 10.39 10.09
N SER A 269 0.15 9.68 11.15
CA SER A 269 0.87 9.66 12.44
C SER A 269 1.75 8.40 12.60
N GLY A 270 2.06 7.69 11.51
CA GLY A 270 2.86 6.46 11.55
C GLY A 270 2.04 5.17 11.61
N GLY A 271 0.72 5.26 11.40
CA GLY A 271 -0.22 4.13 11.51
C GLY A 271 -0.51 3.73 12.97
N SER A 272 -1.42 2.76 13.13
CA SER A 272 -1.74 2.21 14.45
C SER A 272 -0.57 1.37 14.99
N PHE A 273 -0.36 1.42 16.31
CA PHE A 273 0.67 0.65 17.01
C PHE A 273 2.11 0.97 16.55
N GLY A 274 2.41 2.26 16.40
CA GLY A 274 3.75 2.76 16.09
C GLY A 274 4.76 2.68 17.25
N HIS A 275 4.30 2.47 18.49
CA HIS A 275 5.15 2.41 19.68
C HIS A 275 5.31 0.97 20.17
N PHE A 276 6.35 0.68 20.95
CA PHE A 276 6.64 -0.65 21.50
C PHE A 276 7.53 -0.55 22.73
N ASP A 277 7.52 -1.58 23.56
CA ASP A 277 8.44 -1.68 24.69
C ASP A 277 9.88 -1.86 24.17
N ALA A 278 10.78 -0.95 24.56
CA ALA A 278 12.21 -1.08 24.24
C ALA A 278 12.82 -2.30 24.95
N GLY A 279 13.94 -2.82 24.42
CA GLY A 279 14.63 -3.97 24.99
C GLY A 279 14.87 -5.07 23.97
N SER A 280 15.18 -6.28 24.42
CA SER A 280 15.53 -7.43 23.56
C SER A 280 14.61 -8.64 23.74
N ASP A 281 13.49 -8.46 24.42
CA ASP A 281 12.62 -9.57 24.79
C ASP A 281 11.85 -10.14 23.60
N GLY A 282 11.49 -9.31 22.61
CA GLY A 282 10.82 -9.73 21.38
C GLY A 282 11.62 -10.79 20.63
N PRO A 283 12.85 -10.51 20.17
CA PRO A 283 13.70 -11.49 19.48
C PRO A 283 14.06 -12.74 20.31
N ARG A 284 14.02 -12.64 21.64
CA ARG A 284 14.36 -13.75 22.54
C ARG A 284 13.18 -14.66 22.88
N THR A 285 12.01 -14.07 23.07
CA THR A 285 10.83 -14.77 23.62
C THR A 285 9.73 -14.98 22.58
N GLY A 286 9.79 -14.27 21.45
CA GLY A 286 8.72 -14.23 20.46
C GLY A 286 7.54 -13.38 20.90
N ARG A 287 7.67 -12.60 21.97
CA ARG A 287 6.58 -11.79 22.50
C ARG A 287 6.97 -10.35 22.62
N LEU A 288 6.12 -9.46 22.10
CA LEU A 288 6.35 -8.03 22.15
C LEU A 288 5.06 -7.30 22.48
N THR A 289 5.13 -6.35 23.40
CA THR A 289 4.07 -5.37 23.59
C THR A 289 4.23 -4.27 22.55
N ILE A 290 3.25 -4.15 21.65
CA ILE A 290 3.11 -3.00 20.77
C ILE A 290 2.04 -2.07 21.35
N VAL A 291 2.29 -0.77 21.24
CA VAL A 291 1.58 0.28 21.97
C VAL A 291 0.98 1.26 20.99
N GLU A 292 -0.30 1.54 21.17
CA GLU A 292 -1.02 2.61 20.51
C GLU A 292 -1.44 3.66 21.55
N PRO A 293 -0.73 4.79 21.68
CA PRO A 293 -1.00 5.77 22.73
C PRO A 293 -2.25 6.63 22.51
N ASP A 294 -2.78 6.72 21.29
CA ASP A 294 -3.78 7.74 20.93
C ASP A 294 -5.02 7.19 20.20
N ALA A 295 -5.36 5.93 20.44
CA ALA A 295 -6.63 5.39 19.98
C ALA A 295 -7.81 6.08 20.68
N GLN A 296 -8.97 6.15 20.03
CA GLN A 296 -10.18 6.67 20.63
C GLN A 296 -11.25 5.59 20.69
N PHE A 297 -11.80 5.36 21.88
CA PHE A 297 -12.89 4.42 22.11
C PHE A 297 -14.15 5.17 22.51
N GLN A 298 -15.31 4.71 22.04
CA GLN A 298 -16.58 5.29 22.46
C GLN A 298 -16.91 4.83 23.88
N ASN A 299 -17.41 5.72 24.73
CA ASN A 299 -17.91 5.38 26.06
C ASN A 299 -19.43 5.12 26.04
N GLN A 300 -20.00 4.75 27.20
CA GLN A 300 -21.44 4.46 27.34
C GLN A 300 -22.38 5.64 26.99
N PHE A 301 -21.86 6.87 26.93
CA PHE A 301 -22.62 8.07 26.56
C PHE A 301 -22.47 8.43 25.08
N GLY A 302 -21.78 7.60 24.31
CA GLY A 302 -21.55 7.83 22.89
C GLY A 302 -20.40 8.81 22.58
N ALA A 303 -19.68 9.31 23.58
CA ALA A 303 -18.54 10.21 23.39
C ALA A 303 -17.25 9.42 23.13
N MET A 304 -16.38 9.91 22.24
CA MET A 304 -15.06 9.33 21.97
C MET A 304 -14.06 9.80 23.04
N ALA A 305 -13.34 8.87 23.66
CA ALA A 305 -12.31 9.14 24.65
C ALA A 305 -10.97 8.59 24.17
N HIS A 306 -9.90 9.38 24.32
CA HIS A 306 -8.54 8.94 24.05
C HIS A 306 -8.14 7.83 25.02
N SER A 307 -7.44 6.83 24.52
CA SER A 307 -7.03 5.64 25.25
C SER A 307 -5.71 5.12 24.73
N THR A 308 -4.89 4.64 25.64
CA THR A 308 -3.70 3.86 25.33
C THR A 308 -4.08 2.39 25.22
N VAL A 309 -3.65 1.75 24.13
CA VAL A 309 -3.82 0.32 23.89
C VAL A 309 -2.47 -0.37 23.96
N LEU A 310 -2.33 -1.30 24.91
CA LEU A 310 -1.17 -2.19 25.02
C LEU A 310 -1.56 -3.55 24.45
N CYS A 311 -0.89 -4.00 23.40
CA CYS A 311 -1.15 -5.27 22.75
C CYS A 311 0.08 -6.18 22.84
N LEU A 312 -0.04 -7.28 23.60
CA LEU A 312 0.99 -8.32 23.66
C LEU A 312 0.75 -9.31 22.52
N TYR A 313 1.65 -9.31 21.55
CA TYR A 313 1.61 -10.20 20.39
C TYR A 313 2.66 -11.31 20.52
N ASP A 314 2.29 -12.54 20.14
CA ASP A 314 3.19 -13.70 20.07
C ASP A 314 3.50 -14.04 18.60
N PHE A 315 4.76 -13.83 18.19
CA PHE A 315 5.26 -14.04 16.84
C PHE A 315 5.46 -15.52 16.47
N ASP A 316 5.63 -16.42 17.45
CA ASP A 316 5.68 -17.86 17.17
C ASP A 316 4.26 -18.37 16.85
N GLN A 317 3.27 -17.99 17.64
CA GLN A 317 1.87 -18.40 17.46
C GLN A 317 1.12 -17.55 16.43
N LYS A 318 1.66 -16.38 16.07
CA LYS A 318 1.01 -15.35 15.27
C LYS A 318 -0.36 -14.96 15.84
N THR A 319 -0.44 -14.73 17.14
CA THR A 319 -1.70 -14.41 17.83
C THR A 319 -1.53 -13.32 18.87
N VAL A 320 -2.56 -12.51 19.06
CA VAL A 320 -2.65 -11.57 20.19
C VAL A 320 -2.93 -12.36 21.46
N GLN A 321 -2.02 -12.29 22.43
CA GLN A 321 -2.15 -12.96 23.73
C GLN A 321 -3.00 -12.15 24.69
N SER A 322 -2.81 -10.83 24.71
CA SER A 322 -3.59 -9.92 25.54
C SER A 322 -3.63 -8.53 24.94
N ILE A 323 -4.77 -7.86 25.08
CA ILE A 323 -4.90 -6.44 24.80
C ILE A 323 -5.45 -5.75 26.06
N GLN A 324 -4.90 -4.59 26.39
CA GLN A 324 -5.35 -3.74 27.48
C GLN A 324 -5.65 -2.36 26.92
N ILE A 325 -6.85 -1.85 27.18
CA ILE A 325 -7.30 -0.53 26.72
C ILE A 325 -7.50 0.31 27.98
N SER A 326 -6.73 1.37 28.14
CA SER A 326 -6.78 2.27 29.29
C SER A 326 -7.09 3.68 28.82
N PRO A 327 -8.09 4.37 29.39
CA PRO A 327 -8.35 5.77 29.07
C PRO A 327 -7.14 6.63 29.49
N ASN A 328 -6.80 7.62 28.65
CA ASN A 328 -5.77 8.61 28.93
C ASN A 328 -6.23 9.69 29.92
#